data_AF-A0A6J7BNV4-F1
#
_entry.id   AF-A0A6J7BNV4-F1
#
_cell.length_a   1.000
_cell.length_b   1.000
_cell.length_c   1.000
_cell.angle_alpha   90.00
_cell.angle_beta   90.00
_cell.angle_gamma   90.00
#
_symmetry.space_group_name_H-M   'P 1'
#
loop_
_entity.id
_entity.type
_entity.pdbx_description
1 polymer ?
#
loop_
_entity_poly.entity_id
_entity_poly.type
_entity_poly.pdbx_seq_one_letter_code
_entity_poly.pdbx_strand_id
1 'polypeptide(L)'
;MTAFAADDLVADTVDRLLLDLCSPDVVEHAEADGWAPELWNAFSESGFPWVSVPDTAGGSGGTLGDAAAILHGIGRYAAPVPVAETGVLAGWLLAGSGLEIPGGVATVATGLSLQGGHLVGDATVAWGARSERIVALVQDGAAWKVASVPTSALAIERGANLAGEPSDLVHFDVTSGGFDLAAAAEGVDADALLQRGALSRVILSAGAFRALTQITIDYTNERKQFGKTIAGFQAVQQFLVNTAQCSVRVNMAAERAVRALAAGEPGIAIAAAKVLTDAAVAEGTRAAHQAHGAMGVTREYPLHQLTRRLWAWRHEYGTASMWRRRLGTAAHQAGADHVFELITD
;
A
#
# COMPACT_ATOMS: atom_id res chain seq x y z
N MET A 1 19.74 -5.04 -12.65
CA MET A 1 18.36 -4.64 -12.94
C MET A 1 17.85 -3.92 -11.71
N THR A 2 17.35 -2.70 -11.89
CA THR A 2 16.80 -1.88 -10.82
C THR A 2 15.49 -2.52 -10.34
N ALA A 3 15.19 -2.43 -9.04
CA ALA A 3 13.93 -2.93 -8.52
C ALA A 3 12.78 -2.19 -9.23
N PHE A 4 11.71 -2.90 -9.60
CA PHE A 4 10.54 -2.35 -10.30
C PHE A 4 10.80 -1.67 -11.66
N ALA A 5 12.01 -1.78 -12.24
CA ALA A 5 12.41 -1.02 -13.43
C ALA A 5 12.27 0.52 -13.26
N ALA A 6 12.39 0.99 -12.01
CA ALA A 6 12.40 2.41 -11.66
C ALA A 6 13.73 3.08 -12.06
N ASP A 7 13.71 4.41 -12.11
CA ASP A 7 14.92 5.22 -12.14
C ASP A 7 15.69 5.06 -10.80
N ASP A 8 16.97 4.69 -10.89
CA ASP A 8 17.85 4.53 -9.72
C ASP A 8 17.91 5.82 -8.87
N LEU A 9 17.83 6.99 -9.52
CA LEU A 9 17.86 8.28 -8.82
C LEU A 9 16.64 8.46 -7.90
N VAL A 10 15.47 7.97 -8.31
CA VAL A 10 14.24 8.04 -7.51
C VAL A 10 14.38 7.15 -6.28
N ALA A 11 14.82 5.91 -6.47
CA ALA A 11 15.01 4.95 -5.38
C ALA A 11 16.05 5.44 -4.36
N ASP A 12 17.19 5.93 -4.82
CA ASP A 12 18.25 6.45 -3.95
C ASP A 12 17.82 7.72 -3.20
N THR A 13 17.01 8.57 -3.83
CA THR A 13 16.52 9.80 -3.19
C THR A 13 15.47 9.50 -2.14
N VAL A 14 14.55 8.56 -2.39
CA VAL A 14 13.56 8.15 -1.39
C VAL A 14 14.23 7.48 -0.19
N ASP A 15 15.23 6.62 -0.42
CA ASP A 15 15.94 5.92 0.66
C ASP A 15 16.69 6.92 1.55
N ARG A 16 17.39 7.89 0.94
CA ARG A 16 18.11 8.95 1.68
C ARG A 16 17.15 9.81 2.52
N LEU A 17 16.07 10.29 1.90
CA LEU A 17 15.07 11.11 2.59
C LEU A 17 14.46 10.36 3.78
N LEU A 18 14.09 9.09 3.59
CA LEU A 18 13.51 8.26 4.64
C LEU A 18 14.52 7.91 5.73
N LEU A 19 15.78 7.64 5.37
CA LEU A 19 16.86 7.41 6.34
C LEU A 19 17.07 8.63 7.24
N ASP A 20 17.01 9.83 6.66
CA ASP A 20 17.25 11.08 7.38
C ASP A 20 16.05 11.51 8.24
N LEU A 21 14.82 11.25 7.80
CA LEU A 21 13.60 11.83 8.40
C LEU A 21 12.65 10.83 9.07
N CYS A 22 12.79 9.53 8.84
CA CYS A 22 11.82 8.52 9.29
C CYS A 22 12.44 7.54 10.31
N SER A 23 12.85 8.06 11.46
CA SER A 23 13.30 7.24 12.59
C SER A 23 12.12 6.47 13.23
N PRO A 24 12.38 5.38 13.98
CA PRO A 24 11.34 4.69 14.74
C PRO A 24 10.55 5.61 15.70
N ASP A 25 11.20 6.62 16.27
CA ASP A 25 10.54 7.61 17.13
C ASP A 25 9.56 8.46 16.34
N VAL A 26 9.92 8.90 15.13
CA VAL A 26 8.99 9.65 14.25
C VAL A 26 7.77 8.80 13.92
N VAL A 27 7.96 7.51 13.61
CA VAL A 27 6.86 6.58 13.36
C VAL A 27 5.96 6.46 14.59
N GLU A 28 6.55 6.33 15.78
CA GLU A 28 5.78 6.20 17.02
C GLU A 28 4.96 7.46 17.36
N HIS A 29 5.54 8.66 17.22
CA HIS A 29 4.80 9.91 17.42
C HIS A 29 3.67 10.06 16.40
N ALA A 30 3.94 9.74 15.13
CA ALA A 30 2.94 9.82 14.08
C ALA A 30 1.78 8.84 14.27
N GLU A 31 2.02 7.67 14.87
CA GLU A 31 0.95 6.72 15.24
C GLU A 31 0.06 7.25 16.38
N ALA A 32 0.60 8.10 17.26
CA ALA A 32 -0.18 8.74 18.33
C ALA A 32 -0.94 9.99 17.82
N ASP A 33 -0.29 10.81 17.00
CA ASP A 33 -0.82 12.08 16.51
C ASP A 33 -1.60 11.96 15.18
N GLY A 34 -1.51 10.79 14.54
CA GLY A 34 -2.08 10.50 13.23
C GLY A 34 -1.45 11.30 12.08
N TRP A 35 -0.21 11.79 12.24
CA TRP A 35 0.48 12.58 11.20
C TRP A 35 1.98 12.75 11.45
N ALA A 36 2.77 12.75 10.37
CA ALA A 36 4.18 13.12 10.38
C ALA A 36 4.41 14.35 9.46
N PRO A 37 4.29 15.58 9.98
CA PRO A 37 4.27 16.78 9.15
C PRO A 37 5.58 17.03 8.41
N GLU A 38 6.73 16.90 9.09
CA GLU A 38 8.04 17.13 8.47
C GLU A 38 8.32 16.13 7.34
N LEU A 39 7.98 14.86 7.58
CA LEU A 39 8.12 13.80 6.59
C LEU A 39 7.19 14.05 5.38
N TRP A 40 5.92 14.37 5.61
CA TRP A 40 5.00 14.67 4.52
C TRP A 40 5.41 15.90 3.71
N ASN A 41 5.88 16.96 4.36
CA ASN A 41 6.36 18.16 3.68
C ASN A 41 7.54 17.82 2.76
N ALA A 42 8.53 17.07 3.24
CA ALA A 42 9.67 16.64 2.44
C ALA A 42 9.25 15.78 1.22
N PHE A 43 8.28 14.87 1.41
CA PHE A 43 7.70 14.11 0.30
C PHE A 43 6.99 15.01 -0.72
N SER A 44 6.18 15.96 -0.23
CA SER A 44 5.42 16.88 -1.06
C SER A 44 6.32 17.79 -1.89
N GLU A 45 7.37 18.35 -1.28
CA GLU A 45 8.38 19.17 -1.97
C GLU A 45 9.14 18.39 -3.05
N SER A 46 9.33 17.08 -2.84
CA SER A 46 9.97 16.19 -3.81
C SER A 46 9.03 15.79 -4.97
N GLY A 47 7.73 16.07 -4.88
CA GLY A 47 6.72 15.64 -5.86
C GLY A 47 6.42 14.14 -5.82
N PHE A 48 6.92 13.41 -4.82
CA PHE A 48 6.73 11.96 -4.69
C PHE A 48 5.27 11.51 -4.57
N PRO A 49 4.39 12.20 -3.82
CA PRO A 49 2.97 11.83 -3.73
C PRO A 49 2.25 11.74 -5.07
N TRP A 50 2.73 12.47 -6.08
CA TRP A 50 2.07 12.59 -7.39
C TRP A 50 2.88 11.93 -8.53
N VAL A 51 3.89 11.12 -8.21
CA VAL A 51 4.80 10.55 -9.21
C VAL A 51 4.10 9.69 -10.26
N SER A 52 3.05 8.95 -9.89
CA SER A 52 2.32 8.07 -10.79
C SER A 52 1.30 8.79 -11.66
N VAL A 53 1.19 10.11 -11.53
CA VAL A 53 0.18 10.92 -12.22
C VAL A 53 0.85 11.74 -13.33
N PRO A 54 0.32 11.75 -14.57
CA PRO A 54 0.88 12.54 -15.66
C PRO A 54 1.00 14.02 -15.32
N ASP A 55 2.08 14.66 -15.81
CA ASP A 55 2.30 16.10 -15.68
C ASP A 55 1.19 16.92 -16.36
N THR A 56 0.67 16.45 -17.49
CA THR A 56 -0.48 17.04 -18.18
C THR A 56 -1.76 17.04 -17.35
N ALA A 57 -1.84 16.20 -16.32
CA ALA A 57 -2.96 16.14 -15.37
C ALA A 57 -2.66 16.88 -14.05
N GLY A 58 -1.48 17.48 -13.89
CA GLY A 58 -1.04 18.16 -12.67
C GLY A 58 -0.20 17.28 -11.72
N GLY A 59 0.25 16.11 -12.17
CA GLY A 59 1.17 15.25 -11.42
C GLY A 59 2.66 15.50 -11.73
N SER A 60 3.52 14.56 -11.30
CA SER A 60 4.98 14.68 -11.50
C SER A 60 5.50 13.89 -12.72
N GLY A 61 4.65 13.12 -13.41
CA GLY A 61 4.96 12.50 -14.70
C GLY A 61 5.95 11.33 -14.68
N GLY A 62 6.08 10.61 -13.56
CA GLY A 62 6.92 9.42 -13.44
C GLY A 62 6.22 8.12 -13.86
N THR A 63 6.96 7.02 -13.78
CA THR A 63 6.45 5.69 -14.17
C THR A 63 5.77 4.97 -13.00
N LEU A 64 5.04 3.89 -13.32
CA LEU A 64 4.55 2.96 -12.29
C LEU A 64 5.71 2.31 -11.50
N GLY A 65 6.86 2.12 -12.14
CA GLY A 65 8.08 1.62 -11.48
C GLY A 65 8.57 2.60 -10.42
N ASP A 66 8.60 3.90 -10.73
CA ASP A 66 9.02 4.95 -9.79
C ASP A 66 8.08 5.02 -8.58
N ALA A 67 6.77 4.96 -8.82
CA ALA A 67 5.78 4.87 -7.75
C ALA A 67 5.99 3.63 -6.87
N ALA A 68 6.30 2.48 -7.49
CA ALA A 68 6.58 1.25 -6.76
C ALA A 68 7.88 1.35 -5.93
N ALA A 69 8.94 1.97 -6.45
CA ALA A 69 10.17 2.20 -5.70
C ALA A 69 9.92 3.09 -4.47
N ILE A 70 9.11 4.15 -4.61
CA ILE A 70 8.72 5.02 -3.51
C ILE A 70 7.91 4.28 -2.45
N LEU A 71 6.86 3.54 -2.86
CA LEU A 71 6.06 2.73 -1.93
C LEU A 71 6.89 1.64 -1.25
N HIS A 72 7.86 1.05 -1.95
CA HIS A 72 8.76 0.06 -1.37
C HIS A 72 9.64 0.68 -0.27
N GLY A 73 10.20 1.87 -0.54
CA GLY A 73 10.91 2.67 0.46
C GLY A 73 10.04 2.97 1.67
N ILE A 74 8.83 3.50 1.46
CA ILE A 74 7.86 3.78 2.54
C ILE A 74 7.63 2.54 3.40
N GLY A 75 7.39 1.39 2.78
CA GLY A 75 7.23 0.12 3.48
C GLY A 75 8.45 -0.27 4.31
N ARG A 76 9.65 -0.10 3.76
CA ARG A 76 10.93 -0.41 4.43
C ARG A 76 11.14 0.41 5.70
N TYR A 77 10.75 1.67 5.71
CA TYR A 77 10.91 2.56 6.87
C TYR A 77 9.65 2.63 7.76
N ALA A 78 8.61 1.84 7.47
CA ALA A 78 7.30 1.94 8.13
C ALA A 78 6.73 3.38 8.11
N ALA A 79 7.02 4.11 7.03
CA ALA A 79 6.79 5.55 6.96
C ALA A 79 5.28 5.89 6.94
N PRO A 80 4.79 6.72 7.86
CA PRO A 80 3.37 7.06 7.99
C PRO A 80 2.99 8.20 7.04
N VAL A 81 2.99 7.93 5.73
CA VAL A 81 2.64 8.91 4.69
C VAL A 81 1.64 8.36 3.67
N PRO A 82 0.64 9.15 3.24
CA PRO A 82 -0.46 8.70 2.37
C PRO A 82 -0.13 8.67 0.87
N VAL A 83 1.08 8.27 0.48
CA VAL A 83 1.50 8.32 -0.94
C VAL A 83 0.72 7.32 -1.81
N ALA A 84 0.41 6.13 -1.27
CA ALA A 84 -0.40 5.14 -1.97
C ALA A 84 -1.82 5.67 -2.23
N GLU A 85 -2.42 6.28 -1.21
CA GLU A 85 -3.75 6.88 -1.28
C GLU A 85 -3.78 8.07 -2.25
N THR A 86 -2.76 8.93 -2.17
CA THR A 86 -2.68 10.19 -2.91
C THR A 86 -2.46 9.97 -4.40
N GLY A 87 -1.32 9.42 -4.81
CA GLY A 87 -0.98 9.33 -6.23
C GLY A 87 -1.53 8.08 -6.90
N VAL A 88 -1.33 6.92 -6.26
CA VAL A 88 -1.57 5.62 -6.88
C VAL A 88 -3.06 5.32 -7.01
N LEU A 89 -3.88 5.85 -6.10
CA LEU A 89 -5.32 5.62 -6.08
C LEU A 89 -6.11 6.88 -6.44
N ALA A 90 -6.10 7.92 -5.61
CA ALA A 90 -6.90 9.11 -5.83
C ALA A 90 -6.43 9.86 -7.09
N GLY A 91 -5.13 10.06 -7.25
CA GLY A 91 -4.52 10.69 -8.42
C GLY A 91 -4.81 9.93 -9.71
N TRP A 92 -4.80 8.60 -9.68
CA TRP A 92 -5.21 7.79 -10.83
C TRP A 92 -6.68 8.01 -11.21
N LEU A 93 -7.59 8.06 -10.23
CA LEU A 93 -9.01 8.36 -10.48
C LEU A 93 -9.23 9.79 -11.00
N LEU A 94 -8.55 10.78 -10.42
CA LEU A 94 -8.65 12.18 -10.81
C LEU A 94 -8.13 12.38 -12.24
N ALA A 95 -6.92 11.88 -12.54
CA ALA A 95 -6.37 11.92 -13.89
C ALA A 95 -7.23 11.16 -14.89
N GLY A 96 -7.77 10.01 -14.49
CA GLY A 96 -8.68 9.19 -15.29
C GLY A 96 -10.07 9.80 -15.50
N SER A 97 -10.39 10.94 -14.88
CA SER A 97 -11.67 11.63 -15.07
C SER A 97 -11.50 13.09 -15.52
N GLY A 98 -10.27 13.60 -15.53
CA GLY A 98 -9.98 15.01 -15.82
C GLY A 98 -10.39 15.97 -14.70
N LEU A 99 -10.72 15.45 -13.51
CA LEU A 99 -10.99 16.29 -12.35
C LEU A 99 -9.71 16.88 -11.77
N GLU A 100 -9.85 18.01 -11.08
CA GLU A 100 -8.74 18.74 -10.49
C GLU A 100 -7.99 17.91 -9.43
N ILE A 101 -6.66 17.95 -9.50
CA ILE A 101 -5.77 17.37 -8.50
C ILE A 101 -5.52 18.40 -7.40
N PRO A 102 -5.83 18.08 -6.12
CA PRO A 102 -5.57 19.02 -5.02
C PRO A 102 -4.08 19.20 -4.77
N GLY A 103 -3.71 20.33 -4.16
CA GLY A 103 -2.32 20.58 -3.74
C GLY A 103 -1.90 19.73 -2.53
N GLY A 104 -2.85 19.32 -1.69
CA GLY A 104 -2.63 18.52 -0.49
C GLY A 104 -2.82 17.01 -0.68
N VAL A 105 -3.18 16.33 0.40
CA VAL A 105 -3.47 14.90 0.39
C VAL A 105 -4.81 14.64 -0.30
N ALA A 106 -4.85 13.66 -1.19
CA ALA A 106 -6.08 13.05 -1.68
C ALA A 106 -6.16 11.59 -1.22
N THR A 107 -7.35 11.08 -0.99
CA THR A 107 -7.55 9.66 -0.64
C THR A 107 -8.80 9.10 -1.31
N VAL A 108 -9.04 7.79 -1.15
CA VAL A 108 -10.14 7.10 -1.82
C VAL A 108 -11.13 6.50 -0.82
N ALA A 109 -12.42 6.70 -1.09
CA ALA A 109 -13.52 5.97 -0.47
C ALA A 109 -14.13 4.97 -1.46
N THR A 110 -14.52 3.80 -0.97
CA THR A 110 -15.20 2.76 -1.75
C THR A 110 -16.52 2.38 -1.10
N GLY A 111 -17.46 1.86 -1.89
CA GLY A 111 -18.77 1.42 -1.37
C GLY A 111 -19.82 2.51 -1.26
N LEU A 112 -19.56 3.69 -1.84
CA LEU A 112 -20.53 4.78 -1.91
C LEU A 112 -21.52 4.58 -3.05
N SER A 113 -22.70 5.18 -2.92
CA SER A 113 -23.75 5.17 -3.93
C SER A 113 -24.09 6.58 -4.40
N LEU A 114 -24.34 6.73 -5.70
CA LEU A 114 -24.84 7.97 -6.28
C LEU A 114 -26.34 7.82 -6.61
N GLN A 115 -27.18 8.64 -5.97
CA GLN A 115 -28.64 8.57 -6.09
C GLN A 115 -29.17 9.92 -6.57
N GLY A 116 -29.43 10.08 -7.87
CA GLY A 116 -29.98 11.33 -8.41
C GLY A 116 -29.11 12.57 -8.14
N GLY A 117 -27.78 12.42 -8.16
CA GLY A 117 -26.84 13.50 -7.84
C GLY A 117 -26.53 13.65 -6.34
N HIS A 118 -27.02 12.74 -5.50
CA HIS A 118 -26.72 12.67 -4.07
C HIS A 118 -25.73 11.54 -3.80
N LEU A 119 -24.55 11.87 -3.28
CA LEU A 119 -23.54 10.90 -2.88
C LEU A 119 -23.78 10.48 -1.42
N VAL A 120 -24.07 9.19 -1.22
CA VAL A 120 -24.44 8.64 0.09
C VAL A 120 -23.67 7.38 0.45
N GLY A 121 -23.41 7.21 1.74
CA GLY A 121 -22.84 5.99 2.32
C GLY A 121 -21.84 6.30 3.44
N ASP A 122 -21.51 5.28 4.21
CA ASP A 122 -20.45 5.36 5.21
C ASP A 122 -19.26 4.53 4.73
N ALA A 123 -18.06 5.07 4.86
CA ALA A 123 -16.83 4.37 4.50
C ALA A 123 -15.73 4.60 5.53
N THR A 124 -14.94 3.56 5.77
CA THR A 124 -13.65 3.71 6.44
C THR A 124 -12.62 4.17 5.40
N VAL A 125 -12.03 5.34 5.61
CA VAL A 125 -11.16 6.03 4.66
C VAL A 125 -9.79 6.23 5.28
N ALA A 126 -8.77 5.66 4.65
CA ALA A 126 -7.39 5.88 5.05
C ALA A 126 -7.05 7.37 4.90
N TRP A 127 -6.53 7.98 5.96
CA TRP A 127 -6.15 9.40 5.99
C TRP A 127 -7.29 10.39 5.67
N GLY A 128 -8.55 10.00 5.87
CA GLY A 128 -9.72 10.84 5.56
C GLY A 128 -9.66 12.22 6.21
N ALA A 129 -9.40 12.28 7.52
CA ALA A 129 -9.31 13.54 8.28
C ALA A 129 -8.07 14.40 7.95
N ARG A 130 -7.08 13.84 7.24
CA ARG A 130 -5.86 14.52 6.78
C ARG A 130 -5.91 14.90 5.29
N SER A 131 -6.90 14.39 4.57
CA SER A 131 -7.10 14.67 3.15
C SER A 131 -7.79 16.00 2.91
N GLU A 132 -7.43 16.68 1.84
CA GLU A 132 -8.16 17.83 1.30
C GLU A 132 -9.39 17.34 0.52
N ARG A 133 -9.23 16.23 -0.20
CA ARG A 133 -10.28 15.62 -1.01
C ARG A 133 -10.36 14.11 -0.81
N ILE A 134 -11.59 13.61 -0.71
CA ILE A 134 -11.89 12.18 -0.75
C ILE A 134 -12.54 11.87 -2.10
N VAL A 135 -11.90 11.00 -2.86
CA VAL A 135 -12.27 10.61 -4.22
C VAL A 135 -12.97 9.27 -4.18
N ALA A 136 -14.05 9.10 -4.94
CA ALA A 136 -14.80 7.86 -4.99
C ALA A 136 -15.15 7.49 -6.42
N LEU A 137 -15.07 6.21 -6.73
CA LEU A 137 -15.62 5.66 -7.97
C LEU A 137 -17.05 5.17 -7.70
N VAL A 138 -18.02 5.72 -8.43
CA VAL A 138 -19.45 5.44 -8.25
C VAL A 138 -20.11 5.10 -9.59
N GLN A 139 -21.22 4.36 -9.54
CA GLN A 139 -22.02 4.09 -10.73
C GLN A 139 -23.14 5.11 -10.89
N ASP A 140 -23.36 5.55 -12.13
CA ASP A 140 -24.57 6.25 -12.55
C ASP A 140 -25.19 5.46 -13.71
N GLY A 141 -26.20 4.65 -13.39
CA GLY A 141 -26.69 3.61 -14.29
C GLY A 141 -25.60 2.57 -14.56
N ALA A 142 -25.24 2.40 -15.83
CA ALA A 142 -24.19 1.46 -16.25
C ALA A 142 -22.79 2.11 -16.35
N ALA A 143 -22.70 3.44 -16.24
CA ALA A 143 -21.45 4.17 -16.41
C ALA A 143 -20.73 4.38 -15.08
N TRP A 144 -19.40 4.24 -15.09
CA TRP A 144 -18.56 4.64 -13.98
C TRP A 144 -18.30 6.15 -14.02
N LYS A 145 -18.39 6.78 -12.84
CA LYS A 145 -18.07 8.19 -12.62
C LYS A 145 -17.12 8.32 -11.44
N VAL A 146 -16.28 9.34 -11.49
CA VAL A 146 -15.41 9.73 -10.38
C VAL A 146 -16.04 10.93 -9.70
N ALA A 147 -16.31 10.79 -8.40
CA ALA A 147 -16.71 11.86 -7.52
C ALA A 147 -15.49 12.34 -6.72
N SER A 148 -15.31 13.64 -6.59
CA SER A 148 -14.27 14.23 -5.74
C SER A 148 -14.93 15.15 -4.74
N VAL A 149 -14.85 14.82 -3.45
CA VAL A 149 -15.57 15.54 -2.38
C VAL A 149 -14.56 16.30 -1.52
N PRO A 150 -14.72 17.62 -1.30
CA PRO A 150 -13.90 18.33 -0.34
C PRO A 150 -14.19 17.81 1.08
N THR A 151 -13.14 17.52 1.84
CA THR A 151 -13.23 16.97 3.20
C THR A 151 -14.02 17.90 4.14
N SER A 152 -14.02 19.21 3.88
CA SER A 152 -14.81 20.20 4.62
C SER A 152 -16.33 20.04 4.50
N ALA A 153 -16.81 19.28 3.50
CA ALA A 153 -18.22 18.98 3.31
C ALA A 153 -18.67 17.68 4.01
N LEU A 154 -17.77 17.00 4.74
CA LEU A 154 -17.99 15.67 5.30
C LEU A 154 -17.93 15.68 6.82
N ALA A 155 -18.73 14.81 7.44
CA ALA A 155 -18.59 14.46 8.86
C ALA A 155 -17.60 13.30 8.99
N ILE A 156 -16.58 13.48 9.82
CA ILE A 156 -15.46 12.54 9.94
C ILE A 156 -15.20 12.23 11.41
N GLU A 157 -15.29 10.95 11.75
CA GLU A 157 -14.88 10.41 13.04
C GLU A 157 -13.46 9.85 12.92
N ARG A 158 -12.52 10.45 13.67
CA ARG A 158 -11.12 10.05 13.60
C ARG A 158 -10.92 8.64 14.14
N GLY A 159 -10.17 7.84 13.40
CA GLY A 159 -9.88 6.46 13.74
C GLY A 159 -8.48 6.04 13.30
N ALA A 160 -8.05 4.87 13.73
CA ALA A 160 -6.78 4.30 13.34
C ALA A 160 -6.90 2.79 13.11
N ASN A 161 -6.11 2.26 12.17
CA ASN A 161 -6.00 0.82 11.95
C ASN A 161 -5.10 0.16 13.02
N LEU A 162 -4.88 -1.16 12.91
CA LEU A 162 -4.02 -1.92 13.84
C LEU A 162 -2.58 -1.35 13.93
N ALA A 163 -2.11 -0.69 12.88
CA ALA A 163 -0.79 -0.07 12.83
C ALA A 163 -0.73 1.34 13.42
N GLY A 164 -1.86 1.92 13.85
CA GLY A 164 -1.90 3.31 14.27
C GLY A 164 -1.95 4.30 13.09
N GLU A 165 -2.13 3.82 11.86
CA GLU A 165 -2.29 4.69 10.69
C GLU A 165 -3.73 5.19 10.63
N PRO A 166 -3.97 6.48 10.29
CA PRO A 166 -5.31 7.04 10.18
C PRO A 166 -6.23 6.23 9.28
N SER A 167 -7.38 5.86 9.83
CA SER A 167 -8.41 5.04 9.21
C SER A 167 -9.75 5.52 9.74
N ASP A 168 -10.23 6.62 9.15
CA ASP A 168 -11.32 7.42 9.69
C ASP A 168 -12.67 6.92 9.18
N LEU A 169 -13.71 6.98 10.01
CA LEU A 169 -15.08 6.75 9.54
C LEU A 169 -15.61 8.06 8.97
N VAL A 170 -16.01 8.01 7.70
CA VAL A 170 -16.48 9.18 6.95
C VAL A 170 -17.92 8.95 6.53
N HIS A 171 -18.78 9.89 6.89
CA HIS A 171 -20.20 9.90 6.55
C HIS A 171 -20.44 10.75 5.31
N PHE A 172 -20.87 10.12 4.23
CA PHE A 172 -21.24 10.79 2.99
C PHE A 172 -22.75 10.99 2.96
N ASP A 173 -23.14 12.26 2.97
CA ASP A 173 -24.50 12.73 2.76
C ASP A 173 -24.40 14.08 2.02
N VAL A 174 -23.95 14.04 0.77
CA VAL A 174 -23.58 15.25 0.00
C VAL A 174 -24.42 15.35 -1.26
N THR A 175 -25.21 16.43 -1.36
CA THR A 175 -26.06 16.70 -2.52
C THR A 175 -25.27 17.35 -3.66
N SER A 176 -25.88 17.35 -4.86
CA SER A 176 -25.30 17.95 -6.06
C SER A 176 -24.86 19.40 -5.82
N GLY A 177 -23.63 19.73 -6.21
CA GLY A 177 -22.98 21.01 -5.94
C GLY A 177 -22.03 21.02 -4.74
N GLY A 178 -22.09 20.00 -3.88
CA GLY A 178 -21.13 19.79 -2.78
C GLY A 178 -19.91 18.94 -3.15
N PHE A 179 -19.84 18.44 -4.39
CA PHE A 179 -18.74 17.63 -4.91
C PHE A 179 -18.63 17.77 -6.43
N ASP A 180 -17.45 17.48 -6.96
CA ASP A 180 -17.20 17.44 -8.41
C ASP A 180 -17.46 16.02 -8.93
N LEU A 181 -18.05 15.91 -10.12
CA LEU A 181 -18.42 14.63 -10.71
C LEU A 181 -18.09 14.63 -12.21
N ALA A 182 -17.33 13.63 -12.66
CA ALA A 182 -17.00 13.45 -14.07
C ALA A 182 -17.08 11.98 -14.47
N ALA A 183 -17.21 11.72 -15.78
CA ALA A 183 -17.15 10.38 -16.32
C ALA A 183 -15.74 9.79 -16.11
N ALA A 184 -15.69 8.51 -15.73
CA ALA A 184 -14.42 7.79 -15.67
C ALA A 184 -13.99 7.40 -17.10
N ALA A 185 -12.69 7.50 -17.40
CA ALA A 185 -12.13 7.04 -18.66
C ALA A 185 -12.25 5.52 -18.82
N GLU A 186 -12.04 5.04 -20.04
CA GLU A 186 -12.03 3.60 -20.34
C GLU A 186 -11.00 2.87 -19.48
N GLY A 187 -11.39 1.71 -18.93
CA GLY A 187 -10.55 0.91 -18.02
C GLY A 187 -10.48 1.43 -16.58
N VAL A 188 -11.13 2.55 -16.26
CA VAL A 188 -11.29 3.03 -14.87
C VAL A 188 -12.58 2.47 -14.29
N ASP A 189 -12.47 1.28 -13.69
CA ASP A 189 -13.57 0.59 -13.02
C ASP A 189 -13.20 0.12 -11.60
N ALA A 190 -14.18 -0.47 -10.90
CA ALA A 190 -13.99 -0.96 -9.53
C ALA A 190 -12.98 -2.10 -9.43
N ASP A 191 -12.84 -2.94 -10.46
CA ASP A 191 -11.88 -4.04 -10.45
C ASP A 191 -10.45 -3.52 -10.62
N ALA A 192 -10.25 -2.57 -11.54
CA ALA A 192 -8.98 -1.89 -11.74
C ALA A 192 -8.55 -1.12 -10.47
N LEU A 193 -9.47 -0.42 -9.80
CA LEU A 193 -9.20 0.25 -8.53
C LEU A 193 -8.80 -0.75 -7.43
N LEU A 194 -9.54 -1.86 -7.32
CA LEU A 194 -9.24 -2.93 -6.36
C LEU A 194 -7.85 -3.55 -6.59
N GLN A 195 -7.50 -3.80 -7.86
CA GLN A 195 -6.18 -4.30 -8.24
C GLN A 195 -5.05 -3.32 -7.91
N ARG A 196 -5.24 -2.02 -8.22
CA ARG A 196 -4.25 -0.97 -7.89
C ARG A 196 -4.04 -0.84 -6.39
N GLY A 197 -5.13 -0.84 -5.62
CA GLY A 197 -5.07 -0.84 -4.16
C GLY A 197 -4.33 -2.06 -3.61
N ALA A 198 -4.66 -3.26 -4.09
CA ALA A 198 -3.98 -4.49 -3.68
C ALA A 198 -2.49 -4.48 -4.04
N LEU A 199 -2.13 -4.00 -5.23
CA LEU A 199 -0.73 -3.86 -5.65
C LEU A 199 0.03 -2.89 -4.75
N SER A 200 -0.56 -1.74 -4.40
CA SER A 200 0.08 -0.78 -3.49
C SER A 200 0.44 -1.42 -2.14
N ARG A 201 -0.48 -2.22 -1.56
CA ARG A 201 -0.26 -2.93 -0.29
C ARG A 201 0.77 -4.05 -0.41
N VAL A 202 0.83 -4.74 -1.55
CA VAL A 202 1.88 -5.73 -1.85
C VAL A 202 3.25 -5.06 -1.88
N ILE A 203 3.39 -3.90 -2.52
CA ILE A 203 4.67 -3.18 -2.61
C ILE A 203 5.12 -2.65 -1.25
N LEU A 204 4.22 -2.02 -0.49
CA LEU A 204 4.47 -1.59 0.89
C LEU A 204 4.91 -2.78 1.76
N SER A 205 4.22 -3.92 1.65
CA SER A 205 4.58 -5.14 2.36
C SER A 205 5.94 -5.70 1.95
N ALA A 206 6.31 -5.60 0.67
CA ALA A 206 7.62 -6.03 0.17
C ALA A 206 8.77 -5.22 0.82
N GLY A 207 8.59 -3.91 0.94
CA GLY A 207 9.50 -3.02 1.67
C GLY A 207 9.60 -3.39 3.14
N ALA A 208 8.45 -3.55 3.81
CA ALA A 208 8.39 -3.89 5.22
C ALA A 208 9.04 -5.25 5.52
N PHE A 209 8.88 -6.24 4.63
CA PHE A 209 9.56 -7.52 4.76
C PHE A 209 11.08 -7.41 4.61
N ARG A 210 11.58 -6.51 3.76
CA ARG A 210 13.02 -6.27 3.62
C ARG A 210 13.60 -5.73 4.92
N ALA A 211 12.95 -4.75 5.53
CA ALA A 211 13.37 -4.20 6.82
C ALA A 211 13.21 -5.22 7.95
N LEU A 212 12.08 -5.92 8.02
CA LEU A 212 11.81 -6.94 9.05
C LEU A 212 12.87 -8.04 9.04
N THR A 213 13.25 -8.56 7.86
CA THR A 213 14.33 -9.54 7.74
C THR A 213 15.66 -8.94 8.22
N GLN A 214 15.99 -7.72 7.80
CA GLN A 214 17.25 -7.07 8.16
C GLN A 214 17.38 -6.89 9.68
N ILE A 215 16.41 -6.24 10.33
CA ILE A 215 16.45 -6.01 11.79
C ILE A 215 16.45 -7.32 12.59
N THR A 216 15.88 -8.41 12.03
CA THR A 216 15.92 -9.73 12.66
C THR A 216 17.32 -10.33 12.58
N ILE A 217 17.98 -10.22 11.43
CA ILE A 217 19.37 -10.68 11.26
C ILE A 217 20.30 -9.89 12.19
N ASP A 218 20.15 -8.57 12.24
CA ASP A 218 21.00 -7.70 13.05
C ASP A 218 20.85 -8.03 14.55
N TYR A 219 19.61 -8.05 15.06
CA TYR A 219 19.33 -8.40 16.45
C TYR A 219 19.90 -9.77 16.84
N THR A 220 19.71 -10.79 15.99
CA THR A 220 20.15 -12.15 16.31
C THR A 220 21.67 -12.33 16.27
N ASN A 221 22.38 -11.49 15.52
CA ASN A 221 23.84 -11.45 15.50
C ASN A 221 24.42 -10.65 16.67
N GLU A 222 23.71 -9.64 17.17
CA GLU A 222 24.17 -8.84 18.31
C GLU A 222 23.87 -9.51 19.66
N ARG A 223 22.69 -10.10 19.80
CA ARG A 223 22.23 -10.68 21.07
C ARG A 223 23.02 -11.95 21.43
N LYS A 224 23.67 -11.95 22.59
CA LYS A 224 24.44 -13.10 23.12
C LYS A 224 23.70 -13.82 24.26
N GLN A 225 23.61 -15.14 24.18
CA GLN A 225 23.10 -16.04 25.22
C GLN A 225 23.88 -17.35 25.19
N PHE A 226 24.06 -17.99 26.36
CA PHE A 226 24.81 -19.24 26.49
C PHE A 226 26.20 -19.19 25.81
N GLY A 227 26.91 -18.07 25.96
CA GLY A 227 28.29 -17.91 25.49
C GLY A 227 28.46 -17.63 23.98
N LYS A 228 27.39 -17.51 23.18
CA LYS A 228 27.46 -17.16 21.75
C LYS A 228 26.30 -16.27 21.31
N THR A 229 26.33 -15.78 20.08
CA THR A 229 25.20 -15.06 19.48
C THR A 229 24.00 -16.00 19.30
N ILE A 230 22.79 -15.48 19.40
CA ILE A 230 21.59 -16.32 19.26
C ILE A 230 21.41 -16.85 17.82
N ALA A 231 21.96 -16.16 16.81
CA ALA A 231 22.07 -16.66 15.43
C ALA A 231 22.87 -17.98 15.32
N GLY A 232 23.69 -18.31 16.31
CA GLY A 232 24.45 -19.57 16.35
C GLY A 232 23.63 -20.80 16.75
N PHE A 233 22.33 -20.68 17.04
CA PHE A 233 21.44 -21.82 17.33
C PHE A 233 20.61 -22.19 16.10
N GLN A 234 20.56 -23.47 15.74
CA GLN A 234 19.79 -23.94 14.57
C GLN A 234 18.32 -23.55 14.61
N ALA A 235 17.69 -23.59 15.79
CA ALA A 235 16.28 -23.18 15.94
C ALA A 235 16.07 -21.71 15.53
N VAL A 236 17.02 -20.82 15.84
CA VAL A 236 16.98 -19.41 15.44
C VAL A 236 17.28 -19.25 13.95
N GLN A 237 18.23 -20.02 13.42
CA GLN A 237 18.55 -20.03 11.99
C GLN A 237 17.33 -20.38 11.14
N GLN A 238 16.48 -21.32 11.59
CA GLN A 238 15.22 -21.63 10.90
C GLN A 238 14.30 -20.41 10.81
N PHE A 239 14.19 -19.61 11.88
CA PHE A 239 13.39 -18.38 11.83
C PHE A 239 13.99 -17.36 10.86
N LEU A 240 15.31 -17.19 10.85
CA LEU A 240 16.00 -16.31 9.89
C LEU A 240 15.73 -16.73 8.45
N VAL A 241 15.87 -18.02 8.14
CA VAL A 241 15.56 -18.58 6.81
C VAL A 241 14.10 -18.30 6.44
N ASN A 242 13.15 -18.55 7.33
CA ASN A 242 11.73 -18.32 7.05
C ASN A 242 11.45 -16.83 6.75
N THR A 243 12.02 -15.90 7.53
CA THR A 243 11.85 -14.46 7.25
C THR A 243 12.46 -14.06 5.91
N ALA A 244 13.66 -14.56 5.58
CA ALA A 244 14.33 -14.27 4.31
C ALA A 244 13.55 -14.83 3.12
N GLN A 245 13.03 -16.06 3.21
CA GLN A 245 12.18 -16.67 2.19
C GLN A 245 10.90 -15.87 1.96
N CYS A 246 10.23 -15.43 3.03
CA CYS A 246 9.07 -14.55 2.94
C CYS A 246 9.42 -13.25 2.21
N SER A 247 10.53 -12.62 2.58
CA SER A 247 10.98 -11.37 1.97
C SER A 247 11.25 -11.52 0.48
N VAL A 248 12.05 -12.52 0.07
CA VAL A 248 12.32 -12.80 -1.34
C VAL A 248 11.02 -13.06 -2.12
N ARG A 249 10.14 -13.92 -1.58
CA ARG A 249 8.85 -14.27 -2.21
C ARG A 249 7.99 -13.04 -2.47
N VAL A 250 7.82 -12.17 -1.47
CA VAL A 250 6.96 -10.98 -1.59
C VAL A 250 7.57 -9.95 -2.54
N ASN A 251 8.89 -9.72 -2.46
CA ASN A 251 9.58 -8.78 -3.36
C ASN A 251 9.50 -9.23 -4.83
N MET A 252 9.76 -10.50 -5.12
CA MET A 252 9.64 -11.04 -6.48
C MET A 252 8.20 -10.95 -7.01
N ALA A 253 7.22 -11.23 -6.16
CA ALA A 253 5.82 -11.16 -6.56
C ALA A 253 5.37 -9.71 -6.83
N ALA A 254 5.82 -8.76 -6.00
CA ALA A 254 5.60 -7.34 -6.21
C ALA A 254 6.21 -6.87 -7.54
N GLU A 255 7.47 -7.21 -7.81
CA GLU A 255 8.14 -6.83 -9.07
C GLU A 255 7.43 -7.39 -10.30
N ARG A 256 7.04 -8.67 -10.29
CA ARG A 256 6.29 -9.29 -11.40
C ARG A 256 4.94 -8.60 -11.61
N ALA A 257 4.22 -8.31 -10.55
CA ALA A 257 2.91 -7.65 -10.63
C ALA A 257 3.01 -6.21 -11.14
N VAL A 258 4.02 -5.45 -10.71
CA VAL A 258 4.29 -4.10 -11.24
C VAL A 258 4.61 -4.14 -12.72
N ARG A 259 5.49 -5.06 -13.16
CA ARG A 259 5.82 -5.21 -14.59
C ARG A 259 4.59 -5.60 -15.42
N ALA A 260 3.77 -6.53 -14.93
CA ALA A 260 2.55 -6.96 -15.61
C ALA A 260 1.55 -5.79 -15.77
N LEU A 261 1.33 -5.00 -14.70
CA LEU A 261 0.44 -3.85 -14.78
C LEU A 261 1.00 -2.75 -15.69
N ALA A 262 2.31 -2.49 -15.65
CA ALA A 262 2.98 -1.51 -16.51
C ALA A 262 2.87 -1.88 -18.01
N ALA A 263 2.83 -3.18 -18.33
CA ALA A 263 2.62 -3.69 -19.68
C ALA A 263 1.14 -3.65 -20.12
N GLY A 264 0.20 -3.28 -19.25
CA GLY A 264 -1.24 -3.28 -19.54
C GLY A 264 -1.91 -4.66 -19.40
N GLU A 265 -1.17 -5.67 -18.97
CA GLU A 265 -1.61 -7.07 -18.92
C GLU A 265 -1.40 -7.64 -17.51
N PRO A 266 -2.10 -7.13 -16.47
CA PRO A 266 -1.90 -7.59 -15.10
C PRO A 266 -2.28 -9.06 -14.89
N GLY A 267 -3.11 -9.63 -15.76
CA GLY A 267 -3.50 -11.04 -15.75
C GLY A 267 -3.84 -11.55 -14.35
N ILE A 268 -3.16 -12.61 -13.92
CA ILE A 268 -3.25 -13.14 -12.56
C ILE A 268 -2.19 -12.58 -11.60
N ALA A 269 -1.26 -11.75 -12.08
CA ALA A 269 -0.04 -11.40 -11.35
C ALA A 269 -0.33 -10.66 -10.03
N ILE A 270 -1.25 -9.68 -10.04
CA ILE A 270 -1.63 -8.94 -8.82
C ILE A 270 -2.33 -9.86 -7.82
N ALA A 271 -3.24 -10.71 -8.29
CA ALA A 271 -3.95 -11.66 -7.44
C ALA A 271 -2.98 -12.67 -6.80
N ALA A 272 -2.04 -13.20 -7.59
CA ALA A 272 -0.98 -14.10 -7.11
C ALA A 272 -0.10 -13.39 -6.07
N ALA A 273 0.34 -12.16 -6.36
CA ALA A 273 1.17 -11.40 -5.45
C ALA A 273 0.47 -11.09 -4.12
N LYS A 274 -0.82 -10.75 -4.15
CA LYS A 274 -1.61 -10.54 -2.95
C LYS A 274 -1.75 -11.82 -2.12
N VAL A 275 -2.03 -12.97 -2.75
CA VAL A 275 -2.12 -14.26 -2.05
C VAL A 275 -0.79 -14.69 -1.43
N LEU A 276 0.31 -14.52 -2.15
CA LEU A 276 1.66 -14.84 -1.66
C LEU A 276 2.05 -13.92 -0.49
N THR A 277 1.71 -12.63 -0.59
CA THR A 277 1.93 -11.65 0.48
C THR A 277 1.13 -11.99 1.73
N ASP A 278 -0.18 -12.27 1.59
CA ASP A 278 -1.04 -12.59 2.73
C ASP A 278 -0.60 -13.85 3.49
N ALA A 279 -0.03 -14.83 2.78
CA ALA A 279 0.57 -16.01 3.38
C ALA A 279 1.90 -15.67 4.09
N ALA A 280 2.75 -14.87 3.44
CA ALA A 280 4.02 -14.43 4.00
C ALA A 280 3.85 -13.61 5.28
N VAL A 281 2.84 -12.74 5.36
CA VAL A 281 2.55 -11.95 6.57
C VAL A 281 2.40 -12.85 7.80
N ALA A 282 1.60 -13.91 7.71
CA ALA A 282 1.40 -14.82 8.83
C ALA A 282 2.69 -15.61 9.19
N GLU A 283 3.43 -16.07 8.18
CA GLU A 283 4.63 -16.88 8.35
C GLU A 283 5.82 -16.07 8.89
N GLY A 284 6.15 -14.97 8.21
CA GLY A 284 7.34 -14.18 8.46
C GLY A 284 7.25 -13.32 9.70
N THR A 285 6.07 -12.73 10.01
CA THR A 285 5.92 -11.97 11.27
C THR A 285 6.07 -12.88 12.48
N ARG A 286 5.47 -14.08 12.46
CA ARG A 286 5.65 -15.09 13.50
C ARG A 286 7.12 -15.49 13.65
N ALA A 287 7.81 -15.76 12.55
CA ALA A 287 9.23 -16.14 12.59
C ALA A 287 10.10 -15.01 13.17
N ALA A 288 9.87 -13.76 12.77
CA ALA A 288 10.60 -12.61 13.30
C ALA A 288 10.37 -12.43 14.81
N HIS A 289 9.13 -12.47 15.26
CA HIS A 289 8.80 -12.38 16.70
C HIS A 289 9.46 -13.51 17.51
N GLN A 290 9.44 -14.75 16.99
CA GLN A 290 10.10 -15.88 17.66
C GLN A 290 11.63 -15.74 17.70
N ALA A 291 12.25 -15.18 16.66
CA ALA A 291 13.69 -14.90 16.65
C ALA A 291 14.09 -13.82 17.69
N HIS A 292 13.20 -12.85 17.95
CA HIS A 292 13.46 -11.79 18.93
C HIS A 292 13.13 -12.20 20.38
N GLY A 293 12.22 -13.16 20.56
CA GLY A 293 11.73 -13.57 21.88
C GLY A 293 10.95 -12.43 22.54
N ALA A 294 11.13 -12.24 23.85
CA ALA A 294 10.42 -11.20 24.61
C ALA A 294 10.67 -9.79 24.04
N MET A 295 11.86 -9.50 23.50
CA MET A 295 12.18 -8.21 22.90
C MET A 295 11.29 -7.88 21.69
N GLY A 296 10.83 -8.91 20.95
CA GLY A 296 10.03 -8.69 19.74
C GLY A 296 8.65 -8.11 20.01
N VAL A 297 8.14 -8.26 21.23
CA VAL A 297 6.80 -7.80 21.63
C VAL A 297 6.80 -6.50 22.42
N THR A 298 7.98 -5.91 22.66
CA THR A 298 8.09 -4.67 23.42
C THR A 298 8.04 -3.44 22.50
N ARG A 299 7.85 -2.24 23.07
CA ARG A 299 7.80 -0.98 22.29
C ARG A 299 9.19 -0.41 22.02
N GLU A 300 10.19 -0.86 22.78
CA GLU A 300 11.59 -0.42 22.68
C GLU A 300 12.30 -0.94 21.43
N TYR A 301 11.72 -1.90 20.70
CA TYR A 301 12.31 -2.44 19.47
C TYR A 301 11.34 -2.29 18.29
N PRO A 302 11.76 -1.74 17.13
CA PRO A 302 10.86 -1.29 16.06
C PRO A 302 10.15 -2.42 15.29
N LEU A 303 10.35 -3.69 15.64
CA LEU A 303 9.71 -4.83 14.98
C LEU A 303 8.17 -4.73 14.98
N HIS A 304 7.57 -4.18 16.05
CA HIS A 304 6.12 -4.02 16.12
C HIS A 304 5.57 -3.02 15.08
N GLN A 305 6.37 -2.02 14.69
CA GLN A 305 5.95 -0.98 13.73
C GLN A 305 5.78 -1.58 12.33
N LEU A 306 6.69 -2.49 11.94
CA LEU A 306 6.61 -3.24 10.68
C LEU A 306 5.53 -4.32 10.71
N THR A 307 5.49 -5.11 11.79
CA THR A 307 4.60 -6.28 11.85
C THR A 307 3.12 -5.86 11.94
N ARG A 308 2.76 -4.81 12.69
CA ARG A 308 1.37 -4.31 12.71
C ARG A 308 0.91 -3.80 11.35
N ARG A 309 1.76 -3.09 10.61
CA ARG A 309 1.49 -2.63 9.24
C ARG A 309 1.26 -3.78 8.27
N LEU A 310 2.15 -4.78 8.29
CA LEU A 310 1.96 -6.01 7.51
C LEU A 310 0.60 -6.67 7.81
N TRP A 311 0.18 -6.71 9.08
CA TRP A 311 -1.13 -7.25 9.45
C TRP A 311 -2.31 -6.37 9.04
N ALA A 312 -2.19 -5.04 9.12
CA ALA A 312 -3.23 -4.11 8.66
C ALA A 312 -3.42 -4.22 7.13
N TRP A 313 -2.35 -4.04 6.36
CA TRP A 313 -2.37 -4.02 4.90
C TRP A 313 -2.79 -5.37 4.28
N ARG A 314 -2.57 -6.49 4.99
CA ARG A 314 -3.02 -7.82 4.58
C ARG A 314 -4.53 -7.88 4.31
N HIS A 315 -5.35 -7.11 5.02
CA HIS A 315 -6.80 -7.16 4.90
C HIS A 315 -7.40 -6.08 3.99
N GLU A 316 -6.58 -5.13 3.55
CA GLU A 316 -6.99 -4.03 2.69
C GLU A 316 -7.02 -4.46 1.21
N TYR A 317 -7.93 -3.85 0.45
CA TYR A 317 -8.16 -4.14 -0.97
C TYR A 317 -8.36 -5.64 -1.27
N GLY A 318 -9.18 -6.27 -0.44
CA GLY A 318 -9.65 -7.63 -0.64
C GLY A 318 -8.92 -8.68 0.17
N THR A 319 -9.69 -9.67 0.61
CA THR A 319 -9.21 -10.75 1.48
C THR A 319 -8.48 -11.84 0.69
N ALA A 320 -7.63 -12.61 1.37
CA ALA A 320 -6.98 -13.79 0.80
C ALA A 320 -7.98 -14.75 0.11
N SER A 321 -9.17 -14.95 0.70
CA SER A 321 -10.19 -15.83 0.12
C SER A 321 -10.76 -15.31 -1.20
N MET A 322 -10.95 -13.99 -1.30
CA MET A 322 -11.40 -13.34 -2.53
C MET A 322 -10.36 -13.50 -3.64
N TRP A 323 -9.09 -13.18 -3.35
CA TRP A 323 -8.01 -13.27 -4.34
C TRP A 323 -7.70 -14.72 -4.75
N ARG A 324 -7.76 -15.69 -3.84
CA ARG A 324 -7.67 -17.13 -4.17
C ARG A 324 -8.81 -17.59 -5.06
N ARG A 325 -10.04 -17.14 -4.80
CA ARG A 325 -11.20 -17.47 -5.65
C ARG A 325 -10.99 -16.93 -7.06
N ARG A 326 -10.52 -15.68 -7.20
CA ARG A 326 -10.19 -15.07 -8.49
C ARG A 326 -9.16 -15.90 -9.27
N LEU A 327 -8.07 -16.30 -8.62
CA LEU A 327 -7.07 -17.19 -9.23
C LEU A 327 -7.67 -18.53 -9.66
N GLY A 328 -8.49 -19.15 -8.81
CA GLY A 328 -9.17 -20.41 -9.12
C GLY A 328 -10.13 -20.28 -10.30
N THR A 329 -10.88 -19.18 -10.39
CA THR A 329 -11.75 -18.88 -11.53
C THR A 329 -10.95 -18.68 -12.80
N ALA A 330 -9.85 -17.94 -12.77
CA ALA A 330 -8.99 -17.74 -13.94
C ALA A 330 -8.38 -19.06 -14.43
N ALA A 331 -7.85 -19.88 -13.51
CA ALA A 331 -7.31 -21.20 -13.84
C ALA A 331 -8.38 -22.15 -14.41
N HIS A 332 -9.60 -22.09 -13.87
CA HIS A 332 -10.72 -22.88 -14.39
C HIS A 332 -11.14 -22.44 -15.80
N GLN A 333 -11.17 -21.13 -16.05
CA GLN A 333 -11.50 -20.56 -17.36
C GLN A 333 -10.45 -20.85 -18.43
N ALA A 334 -9.16 -20.86 -18.07
CA ALA A 334 -8.08 -21.24 -18.98
C ALA A 334 -8.22 -22.70 -19.45
N GLY A 335 -8.80 -23.58 -18.62
CA GLY A 335 -8.90 -25.01 -18.90
C GLY A 335 -7.59 -25.75 -18.60
N ALA A 336 -7.68 -27.07 -18.45
CA ALA A 336 -6.59 -27.90 -17.93
C ALA A 336 -5.30 -27.82 -18.75
N ASP A 337 -5.42 -27.65 -20.07
CA ASP A 337 -4.29 -27.65 -21.00
C ASP A 337 -3.53 -26.32 -21.02
N HIS A 338 -4.14 -25.21 -20.58
CA HIS A 338 -3.57 -23.86 -20.64
C HIS A 338 -3.23 -23.25 -19.26
N VAL A 339 -3.34 -24.03 -18.18
CA VAL A 339 -2.99 -23.55 -16.83
C VAL A 339 -1.52 -23.14 -16.73
N PHE A 340 -0.62 -23.82 -17.46
CA PHE A 340 0.80 -23.48 -17.45
C PHE A 340 1.07 -22.15 -18.15
N GLU A 341 0.44 -21.92 -19.31
CA GLU A 341 0.52 -20.68 -20.08
C GLU A 341 0.05 -19.48 -19.25
N LEU A 342 -1.05 -19.63 -18.50
CA LEU A 342 -1.55 -18.63 -17.54
C LEU A 342 -0.51 -18.17 -16.50
N ILE A 343 0.48 -19.00 -16.19
CA ILE A 343 1.53 -18.72 -15.21
C ILE A 343 2.77 -18.14 -15.88
N THR A 344 3.10 -18.58 -17.09
CA THR A 344 4.35 -18.24 -17.79
C THR A 344 4.25 -17.00 -18.65
N ASP A 345 3.06 -16.68 -19.14
CA ASP A 345 2.77 -15.49 -19.94
C ASP A 345 2.46 -14.30 -19.02
#